data_AF-A0A962SFF8-F1
#
_entry.id   AF-A0A962SFF8-F1
#
_cell.length_a   1.000
_cell.length_b   1.000
_cell.length_c   1.000
_cell.angle_alpha   90.00
_cell.angle_beta   90.00
_cell.angle_gamma   90.00
#
_symmetry.space_group_name_H-M   'P 1'
#
loop_
_entity.id
_entity.type
_entity.pdbx_description
1 polymer ?
#
loop_
_entity_poly.entity_id
_entity_poly.type
_entity_poly.pdbx_seq_one_letter_code
_entity_poly.pdbx_strand_id
1 'polypeptide(L)'
;MKRAQSGFTLIELMIVVAIIAILAAIAIPAYNQYIKEAQLSKVTNHYDEAYRAVKAEMAKIVAMQARGANSSDYIDINSASEWITNVINPENRQAPKGGVPAYVASATPSVENGQIGITAAGGIVTVYQPAFLGEMNSANIPVDFSKL
;
A
#
# COMPACT_ATOMS: atom_id res chain seq x y z
N MET A 1 -48.43 -37.79 -19.54
CA MET A 1 -47.56 -38.40 -18.49
C MET A 1 -47.02 -37.26 -17.63
N LYS A 2 -47.40 -37.17 -16.35
CA LYS A 2 -46.98 -36.10 -15.44
C LYS A 2 -45.65 -36.53 -14.82
N ARG A 3 -44.56 -35.80 -15.09
CA ARG A 3 -43.25 -36.11 -14.47
C ARG A 3 -43.38 -35.90 -12.96
N ALA A 4 -43.04 -36.91 -12.17
CA ALA A 4 -42.94 -36.77 -10.72
C ALA A 4 -41.80 -35.81 -10.42
N GLN A 5 -42.12 -34.67 -9.80
CA GLN A 5 -41.13 -33.69 -9.39
C GLN A 5 -40.51 -34.18 -8.08
N SER A 6 -39.30 -34.72 -8.16
CA SER A 6 -38.51 -35.09 -6.98
C SER A 6 -38.10 -33.82 -6.25
N GLY A 7 -38.72 -33.57 -5.10
CA GLY A 7 -38.32 -32.51 -4.19
C GLY A 7 -37.01 -32.86 -3.47
N PHE A 8 -36.28 -31.82 -3.05
CA PHE A 8 -35.08 -31.95 -2.22
C PHE A 8 -35.46 -32.42 -0.81
N THR A 9 -34.73 -33.39 -0.24
CA THR A 9 -35.02 -33.93 1.08
C THR A 9 -34.33 -33.13 2.18
N LEU A 10 -34.92 -33.10 3.38
CA LEU A 10 -34.29 -32.46 4.54
C LEU A 10 -32.98 -33.15 4.94
N ILE A 11 -32.88 -34.46 4.73
CA ILE A 11 -31.65 -35.20 5.06
C ILE A 11 -30.50 -34.84 4.12
N GLU A 12 -30.77 -34.63 2.82
CA GLU A 12 -29.78 -34.11 1.88
C GLU A 12 -29.30 -32.72 2.31
N LEU A 13 -30.21 -31.85 2.75
CA LEU A 13 -29.84 -30.52 3.27
C LEU A 13 -28.91 -30.62 4.48
N MET A 14 -29.23 -31.48 5.45
CA MET A 14 -28.48 -31.59 6.70
C MET A 14 -27.04 -32.05 6.47
N ILE A 15 -26.83 -33.00 5.54
CA ILE A 15 -25.50 -33.47 5.18
C ILE A 15 -24.69 -32.34 4.50
N VAL A 16 -25.32 -31.59 3.60
CA VAL A 16 -24.65 -30.46 2.92
C VAL A 16 -24.20 -29.40 3.93
N VAL A 17 -25.04 -29.05 4.90
CA VAL A 17 -24.69 -28.07 5.95
C VAL A 17 -23.51 -28.57 6.80
N ALA A 18 -23.49 -29.85 7.17
CA ALA A 18 -22.40 -30.44 7.94
C ALA A 18 -21.06 -30.37 7.19
N ILE A 19 -21.05 -30.66 5.89
CA ILE A 19 -19.84 -30.59 5.06
C ILE A 19 -19.37 -29.14 4.92
N ILE A 20 -20.27 -28.19 4.67
CA ILE A 20 -19.94 -26.76 4.57
C ILE A 20 -19.35 -26.25 5.88
N ALA A 21 -19.87 -26.67 7.03
CA ALA A 21 -19.34 -26.27 8.34
C ALA A 21 -17.88 -26.70 8.54
N ILE A 22 -17.53 -27.93 8.14
CA ILE A 22 -16.14 -28.43 8.20
C ILE A 22 -15.23 -27.66 7.24
N LEU A 23 -15.68 -27.44 6.00
CA LEU A 23 -14.91 -26.69 5.01
C LEU A 23 -14.69 -25.24 5.44
N ALA A 24 -15.72 -24.57 5.96
CA ALA A 24 -15.66 -23.19 6.41
C ALA A 24 -14.67 -23.01 7.58
N ALA A 25 -14.63 -23.96 8.51
CA ALA A 25 -13.71 -23.92 9.66
C ALA A 25 -12.23 -23.88 9.23
N ILE A 26 -11.87 -24.51 8.10
CA ILE A 26 -10.50 -24.53 7.56
C ILE A 26 -10.30 -23.37 6.57
N ALA A 27 -11.28 -23.13 5.69
CA ALA A 27 -11.17 -22.18 4.60
C ALA A 27 -11.10 -20.72 5.08
N ILE A 28 -11.87 -20.34 6.11
CA ILE A 28 -11.90 -18.96 6.62
C ILE A 28 -10.52 -18.53 7.17
N PRO A 29 -9.88 -19.24 8.11
CA PRO A 29 -8.57 -18.82 8.63
C PRO A 29 -7.49 -18.84 7.53
N ALA A 30 -7.51 -19.85 6.64
CA ALA A 30 -6.57 -19.93 5.53
C ALA A 30 -6.71 -18.75 4.55
N TYR A 31 -7.94 -18.38 4.20
CA TYR A 31 -8.20 -17.24 3.33
C TYR A 31 -7.78 -15.92 3.98
N ASN A 32 -8.08 -15.74 5.28
CA ASN A 32 -7.66 -14.54 6.01
C ASN A 32 -6.14 -14.39 6.05
N GLN A 33 -5.40 -15.49 6.24
CA GLN A 33 -3.94 -15.48 6.20
C GLN A 33 -3.42 -15.13 4.80
N TYR A 34 -3.99 -15.71 3.75
CA TYR A 34 -3.63 -15.38 2.37
C TYR A 34 -3.81 -13.89 2.05
N ILE A 35 -4.94 -13.29 2.46
CA ILE A 35 -5.19 -11.87 2.27
C ILE A 35 -4.17 -11.02 3.03
N LYS A 36 -3.84 -11.40 4.27
CA LYS A 36 -2.82 -10.72 5.08
C LYS A 36 -1.44 -10.74 4.42
N GLU A 37 -1.01 -11.90 3.91
CA GLU A 37 0.26 -12.05 3.19
C GLU A 37 0.29 -11.21 1.90
N ALA A 38 -0.81 -11.20 1.15
CA ALA A 38 -0.95 -10.35 -0.02
C ALA A 38 -0.87 -8.85 0.33
N GLN A 39 -1.43 -8.44 1.47
CA GLN A 39 -1.34 -7.06 1.96
C GLN A 39 0.08 -6.68 2.38
N LEU A 40 0.79 -7.57 3.09
CA LEU A 40 2.19 -7.39 3.45
C LEU A 40 3.08 -7.17 2.22
N SER A 41 2.90 -8.00 1.19
CA SER A 41 3.61 -7.85 -0.08
C SER A 41 3.34 -6.50 -0.74
N LYS A 42 2.09 -6.02 -0.72
CA LYS A 42 1.73 -4.70 -1.25
C LYS A 42 2.39 -3.54 -0.48
N VAL A 43 2.51 -3.62 0.85
CA VAL A 43 3.22 -2.59 1.64
C VAL A 43 4.66 -2.48 1.17
N THR A 44 5.37 -3.60 1.05
CA THR A 44 6.76 -3.61 0.57
C THR A 44 6.88 -3.05 -0.84
N ASN A 45 5.99 -3.44 -1.76
CA ASN A 45 5.99 -2.91 -3.12
C ASN A 45 5.77 -1.39 -3.16
N HIS A 46 4.80 -0.87 -2.41
CA HIS A 46 4.56 0.58 -2.31
C HIS A 46 5.78 1.32 -1.73
N TYR A 47 6.46 0.73 -0.74
CA TYR A 47 7.65 1.31 -0.15
C TYR A 47 8.80 1.42 -1.16
N ASP A 48 9.11 0.34 -1.87
CA ASP A 48 10.15 0.31 -2.89
C ASP A 48 9.85 1.25 -4.06
N GLU A 49 8.59 1.31 -4.46
CA GLU A 49 8.12 2.20 -5.53
C GLU A 49 8.30 3.67 -5.15
N ALA A 50 7.88 4.07 -3.94
CA ALA A 50 8.09 5.43 -3.45
C ALA A 50 9.57 5.79 -3.43
N TYR A 51 10.43 4.91 -2.90
CA TYR A 51 11.86 5.16 -2.86
C TYR A 51 12.45 5.39 -4.26
N ARG A 52 12.10 4.53 -5.22
CA ARG A 52 12.57 4.65 -6.61
C ARG A 52 12.05 5.92 -7.27
N ALA A 53 10.78 6.25 -7.08
CA ALA A 53 10.16 7.45 -7.64
C ALA A 53 10.80 8.73 -7.08
N VAL A 54 11.02 8.79 -5.75
CA VAL A 54 11.71 9.90 -5.10
C VAL A 54 13.12 10.07 -5.65
N LYS A 55 13.91 8.99 -5.70
CA LYS A 55 15.28 9.04 -6.20
C LYS A 55 15.37 9.51 -7.65
N ALA A 56 14.47 9.02 -8.52
CA ALA A 56 14.44 9.38 -9.92
C ALA A 56 14.07 10.86 -10.12
N GLU A 57 13.01 11.33 -9.44
CA GLU A 57 12.57 12.72 -9.58
C GLU A 57 13.58 13.69 -8.94
N MET A 58 14.20 13.35 -7.82
CA MET A 58 15.26 14.17 -7.23
C MET A 58 16.43 14.36 -8.21
N ALA A 59 16.91 13.30 -8.85
CA ALA A 59 17.97 13.40 -9.85
C ALA A 59 17.58 14.29 -11.05
N LYS A 60 16.32 14.20 -11.49
CA LYS A 60 15.78 15.07 -12.54
C LYS A 60 15.78 16.54 -12.11
N ILE A 61 15.37 16.83 -10.87
CA ILE A 61 15.35 18.19 -10.33
C ILE A 61 16.77 18.76 -10.21
N VAL A 62 17.74 17.99 -9.71
CA VAL A 62 19.17 18.38 -9.67
C VAL A 62 19.64 18.77 -11.07
N ALA A 63 19.35 17.94 -12.08
CA ALA A 63 19.73 18.22 -13.45
C ALA A 63 19.01 19.46 -14.04
N MET A 64 17.79 19.76 -13.62
CA MET A 64 17.06 20.96 -14.03
C MET A 64 17.66 22.22 -13.41
N GLN A 65 17.97 22.19 -12.11
CA GLN A 65 18.62 23.32 -11.42
C GLN A 65 20.01 23.60 -11.99
N ALA A 66 20.78 22.56 -12.34
CA ALA A 66 22.07 22.71 -13.01
C ALA A 66 21.97 23.41 -14.38
N ARG A 67 20.80 23.36 -15.03
CA ARG A 67 20.49 24.09 -16.27
C ARG A 67 19.87 25.47 -16.04
N GLY A 68 19.78 25.92 -14.79
CA GLY A 68 19.19 27.22 -14.43
C GLY A 68 17.66 27.23 -14.36
N ALA A 69 17.02 26.08 -14.16
CA ALA A 69 15.57 26.04 -13.90
C ALA A 69 15.20 26.81 -12.63
N ASN A 70 14.07 27.51 -12.67
CA ASN A 70 13.52 28.21 -11.52
C ASN A 70 12.78 27.24 -10.60
N SER A 71 12.55 27.65 -9.35
CA SER A 71 11.81 26.84 -8.38
C SER A 71 10.36 26.54 -8.77
N SER A 72 9.79 27.28 -9.72
CA SER A 72 8.46 27.02 -10.27
C SER A 72 8.42 25.94 -11.35
N ASP A 73 9.59 25.52 -11.88
CA ASP A 73 9.66 24.55 -12.97
C ASP A 73 9.62 23.10 -12.45
N TYR A 74 9.71 22.91 -11.14
CA TYR A 74 9.70 21.60 -10.47
C TYR A 74 8.87 21.66 -9.17
N ILE A 75 8.59 20.49 -8.59
CA ILE A 75 7.84 20.36 -7.34
C ILE A 75 8.58 21.02 -6.17
N ASP A 76 7.87 21.52 -5.16
CA ASP A 76 8.52 21.93 -3.92
C ASP A 76 9.14 20.71 -3.22
N ILE A 77 10.47 20.63 -3.27
CA ILE A 77 11.26 19.53 -2.69
C ILE A 77 11.08 19.39 -1.18
N ASN A 78 10.55 20.41 -0.49
CA ASN A 78 10.27 20.42 0.93
C ASN A 78 8.79 20.16 1.26
N SER A 79 7.95 19.88 0.26
CA SER A 79 6.52 19.64 0.44
C SER A 79 6.19 18.16 0.26
N ALA A 80 6.01 17.45 1.37
CA ALA A 80 5.65 16.03 1.33
C ALA A 80 4.34 15.77 0.56
N SER A 81 3.39 16.70 0.59
CA SER A 81 2.15 16.59 -0.18
C SER A 81 2.38 16.66 -1.69
N GLU A 82 3.31 17.48 -2.17
CA GLU A 82 3.63 17.54 -3.60
C GLU A 82 4.36 16.28 -4.06
N TRP A 83 5.29 15.75 -3.26
CA TRP A 83 5.89 14.44 -3.52
C TRP A 83 4.83 13.34 -3.65
N ILE A 84 3.84 13.33 -2.75
CA ILE A 84 2.78 12.33 -2.80
C ILE A 84 1.89 12.52 -4.03
N THR A 85 1.36 13.72 -4.25
CA THR A 85 0.33 13.94 -5.29
C THR A 85 0.91 13.97 -6.70
N ASN A 86 2.13 14.48 -6.90
CA ASN A 86 2.67 14.69 -8.24
C ASN A 86 3.65 13.60 -8.69
N VAL A 87 4.24 12.85 -7.75
CA VAL A 87 5.32 11.88 -8.07
C VAL A 87 4.95 10.47 -7.64
N ILE A 88 4.64 10.27 -6.37
CA ILE A 88 4.54 8.93 -5.78
C ILE A 88 3.16 8.32 -6.02
N ASN A 89 2.09 9.11 -5.88
CA ASN A 89 0.72 8.63 -5.93
C ASN A 89 -0.25 9.52 -6.72
N PRO A 90 0.05 9.82 -8.00
CA PRO A 90 -0.83 10.63 -8.83
C PRO A 90 -2.20 9.99 -9.06
N GLU A 91 -2.28 8.66 -9.05
CA GLU A 91 -3.52 7.91 -9.26
C GLU A 91 -4.33 7.66 -7.98
N ASN A 92 -3.93 8.24 -6.84
CA ASN A 92 -4.59 8.08 -5.56
C ASN A 92 -4.84 6.60 -5.16
N ARG A 93 -3.83 5.76 -5.41
CA ARG A 93 -3.82 4.35 -5.00
C ARG A 93 -4.10 4.24 -3.51
N GLN A 94 -4.82 3.18 -3.14
CA GLN A 94 -5.25 2.94 -1.77
C GLN A 94 -4.24 2.08 -1.02
N ALA A 95 -4.20 2.24 0.29
CA ALA A 95 -3.40 1.40 1.17
C ALA A 95 -3.85 -0.08 1.08
N PRO A 96 -3.01 -1.05 1.43
CA PRO A 96 -3.33 -2.47 1.27
C PRO A 96 -4.61 -2.94 1.96
N LYS A 97 -4.98 -2.36 3.11
CA LYS A 97 -6.26 -2.64 3.79
C LYS A 97 -7.45 -1.88 3.17
N GLY A 98 -7.20 -0.87 2.36
CA GLY A 98 -8.19 -0.01 1.73
C GLY A 98 -8.69 1.12 2.63
N GLY A 99 -9.55 1.99 2.06
CA GLY A 99 -10.25 3.06 2.80
C GLY A 99 -9.43 4.33 3.05
N VAL A 100 -8.12 4.31 2.80
CA VAL A 100 -7.24 5.48 2.87
C VAL A 100 -6.19 5.44 1.75
N PRO A 101 -5.63 6.58 1.32
CA PRO A 101 -4.54 6.61 0.34
C PRO A 101 -3.33 5.79 0.79
N ALA A 102 -2.63 5.19 -0.18
CA ALA A 102 -1.44 4.36 0.05
C ALA A 102 -0.28 5.13 0.68
N TYR A 103 -0.23 6.44 0.50
CA TYR A 103 0.84 7.31 0.98
C TYR A 103 0.27 8.48 1.78
N VAL A 104 0.99 8.91 2.82
CA VAL A 104 0.59 9.98 3.72
C VAL A 104 1.78 10.86 4.11
N ALA A 105 1.55 12.16 4.27
CA ALA A 105 2.56 13.12 4.71
C ALA A 105 2.77 13.00 6.24
N SER A 106 3.45 11.94 6.69
CA SER A 106 3.67 11.64 8.10
C SER A 106 4.91 10.76 8.30
N ALA A 107 5.66 11.00 9.39
CA ALA A 107 6.73 10.10 9.84
C ALA A 107 6.18 8.85 10.57
N THR A 108 4.91 8.86 10.96
CA THR A 108 4.23 7.78 11.68
C THR A 108 2.98 7.36 10.90
N PRO A 109 3.14 6.71 9.73
CA PRO A 109 2.02 6.25 8.94
C PRO A 109 1.25 5.11 9.64
N SER A 110 -0.02 4.92 9.29
CA SER A 110 -0.88 3.93 9.95
C SER A 110 -0.39 2.50 9.76
N VAL A 111 -0.08 1.85 10.89
CA VAL A 111 0.26 0.42 10.98
C VAL A 111 -0.92 -0.51 10.74
N GLU A 112 -2.14 0.02 10.84
CA GLU A 112 -3.36 -0.77 10.62
C GLU A 112 -3.71 -0.84 9.13
N ASN A 113 -3.49 0.25 8.39
CA ASN A 113 -3.88 0.34 6.98
C ASN A 113 -2.74 -0.03 6.02
N GLY A 114 -1.49 0.03 6.48
CA GLY A 114 -0.30 -0.24 5.68
C GLY A 114 0.06 0.93 4.78
N GLN A 115 -0.14 2.15 5.26
CA GLN A 115 0.24 3.36 4.53
C GLN A 115 1.76 3.57 4.58
N ILE A 116 2.32 4.14 3.52
CA ILE A 116 3.71 4.59 3.48
C ILE A 116 3.77 6.06 3.87
N GLY A 117 4.66 6.39 4.80
CA GLY A 117 4.86 7.76 5.26
C GLY A 117 5.88 8.47 4.39
N ILE A 118 5.64 9.74 4.04
CA ILE A 118 6.60 10.60 3.35
C ILE A 118 6.79 11.87 4.18
N THR A 119 8.04 12.24 4.45
CA THR A 119 8.37 13.58 4.96
C THR A 119 9.38 14.24 4.03
N ALA A 120 9.25 15.54 3.81
CA ALA A 120 10.18 16.31 3.00
C ALA A 120 10.55 17.58 3.77
N ALA A 121 11.84 17.81 3.99
CA ALA A 121 12.35 19.01 4.65
C ALA A 121 13.85 19.18 4.40
N GLY A 122 14.31 20.42 4.21
CA GLY A 122 15.73 20.73 4.06
C GLY A 122 16.39 20.05 2.86
N GLY A 123 15.64 19.79 1.79
CA GLY A 123 16.11 19.03 0.62
C GLY A 123 16.27 17.52 0.87
N ILE A 124 15.76 17.01 1.99
CA ILE A 124 15.75 15.58 2.29
C ILE A 124 14.31 15.07 2.24
N VAL A 125 14.10 14.00 1.46
CA VAL A 125 12.83 13.28 1.39
C VAL A 125 13.02 11.93 2.04
N THR A 126 12.26 11.64 3.09
CA THR A 126 12.35 10.37 3.82
C THR A 126 11.08 9.56 3.60
N VAL A 127 11.26 8.31 3.19
CA VAL A 127 10.18 7.33 3.01
C VAL A 127 10.14 6.41 4.24
N TYR A 128 8.98 6.29 4.88
CA TYR A 128 8.75 5.50 6.10
C TYR A 128 7.87 4.29 5.80
N GLN A 129 8.36 3.12 6.15
CA GLN A 129 7.62 1.87 6.15
C GLN A 129 6.97 1.66 7.52
N PRO A 130 5.65 1.37 7.59
CA PRO A 130 4.97 1.09 8.85
C PRO A 130 5.31 -0.30 9.38
N ALA A 131 5.23 -0.47 10.71
CA ALA A 131 5.22 -1.80 11.35
C ALA A 131 3.85 -2.50 11.15
N PHE A 132 3.51 -2.81 9.91
CA PHE A 132 2.16 -3.23 9.50
C PHE A 132 1.72 -4.52 10.21
N LEU A 133 0.56 -4.44 10.87
CA LEU A 133 -0.08 -5.53 11.63
C LEU A 133 0.84 -6.27 12.63
N GLY A 134 1.96 -5.66 13.04
CA GLY A 134 2.95 -6.29 13.93
C GLY A 134 3.82 -7.38 13.29
N GLU A 135 3.68 -7.61 11.98
CA GLU A 135 4.47 -8.62 11.24
C GLU A 135 5.71 -8.04 10.56
N MET A 136 5.77 -6.71 10.44
CA MET A 136 6.86 -5.98 9.80
C MET A 136 7.57 -5.10 10.81
N ASN A 137 8.87 -4.92 10.62
CA ASN A 137 9.63 -3.90 11.33
C ASN A 137 9.41 -2.54 10.66
N SER A 138 9.34 -1.48 11.47
CA SER A 138 9.39 -0.12 10.93
C SER A 138 10.76 0.14 10.30
N ALA A 139 10.78 0.76 9.13
CA ALA A 139 11.99 1.17 8.45
C ALA A 139 11.82 2.58 7.88
N ASN A 140 12.92 3.28 7.64
CA ASN A 140 12.89 4.51 6.88
C ASN A 140 14.16 4.65 6.04
N ILE A 141 14.03 5.32 4.89
CA ILE A 141 15.16 5.61 4.02
C ILE A 141 15.10 7.09 3.64
N PRO A 142 16.10 7.90 4.04
CA PRO A 142 16.25 9.27 3.57
C PRO A 142 16.91 9.31 2.19
N VAL A 143 16.42 10.20 1.33
CA VAL A 143 17.02 10.59 0.05
C VAL A 143 17.38 12.06 0.15
N ASP A 144 18.67 12.36 0.01
CA ASP A 144 19.24 13.69 0.28
C ASP A 144 19.67 14.34 -1.04
N PHE A 145 19.16 15.53 -1.31
CA PHE A 145 19.43 16.29 -2.53
C PHE A 145 20.91 16.69 -2.64
N SER A 146 21.60 16.91 -1.53
CA SER A 146 23.00 17.34 -1.51
C SER A 146 24.00 16.24 -1.88
N LYS A 147 23.54 14.98 -1.93
CA LYS A 147 24.38 13.79 -2.15
C LYS A 147 24.24 13.19 -3.56
N LEU A 148 23.50 13.85 -4.44
CA LEU A 148 23.25 13.45 -5.83
C LEU A 148 24.12 14.29 -6.78
#